data_AF-A0A9R0HZF2-F1
#
_entry.id   AF-A0A9R0HZF2-F1
#
_cell.length_a   1.000
_cell.length_b   1.000
_cell.length_c   1.000
_cell.angle_alpha   90.00
_cell.angle_beta   90.00
_cell.angle_gamma   90.00
#
_symmetry.space_group_name_H-M   'P 1'
#
loop_
_entity.id
_entity.type
_entity.pdbx_description
1 polymer ?
#
loop_
_entity_poly.entity_id
_entity_poly.type
_entity_poly.pdbx_seq_one_letter_code
_entity_poly.pdbx_strand_id
1 'polypeptide(L)'
;MPTASQVAAIVVGGDDISNLKDRDIMIESVTGQLSYIKDTAGYYDPLQYPLLFPYGSYGWDLNSRSSTGKKLTCREFYAYMFQMRQNLDSLILRGGRLLQKFVVDNCVKMQAKNLRWIALNQDKIRADLYKGLEDSLHAGEHNTENVGRRTILPSSFVGSPRDMHQRYQDAMALVHKFGKPDIFLTMTCNPSWPEIQSELLAGQVPNDRPDLLTRVFHAKLEELEKDVLERGILGTVVAYVYVIEFQKRGLPQVHMLLILDQNDKLTTPDDFDKIVRAVIPDEQVEPKLYKAVLKHMIHGPCGVLNHKSPCMKQGSCKKGFPKEFSNDTKQGNDSYPLYRRPQDRPAVPLRENSRVRVDNRWVVPYNPFLLLKYDCHVNIEICSSIKCVKYLYKYIHKGSDIVTMEVHTGDEIA
;
A
#
# COMPACT_ATOMS: atom_id res chain seq x y z
N MET A 1 -17.47 3.46 -21.42
CA MET A 1 -16.51 2.83 -20.46
C MET A 1 -15.84 3.94 -19.66
N PRO A 2 -15.37 3.70 -18.42
CA PRO A 2 -14.71 4.74 -17.63
C PRO A 2 -13.48 5.31 -18.36
N THR A 3 -13.54 6.60 -18.72
CA THR A 3 -12.47 7.32 -19.44
C THR A 3 -11.37 7.80 -18.51
N ALA A 4 -11.71 8.07 -17.25
CA ALA A 4 -10.80 8.54 -16.20
C ALA A 4 -9.61 7.58 -15.96
N SER A 5 -8.45 8.16 -15.65
CA SER A 5 -7.20 7.42 -15.41
C SER A 5 -7.14 6.71 -14.05
N GLN A 6 -8.07 7.02 -13.14
CA GLN A 6 -8.14 6.47 -11.79
C GLN A 6 -9.60 6.24 -11.39
N VAL A 7 -9.82 5.25 -10.52
CA VAL A 7 -11.11 5.00 -9.87
C VAL A 7 -10.93 5.27 -8.38
N ALA A 8 -11.84 6.05 -7.80
CA ALA A 8 -11.87 6.34 -6.38
C ALA A 8 -13.29 6.14 -5.83
N ALA A 9 -13.37 5.79 -4.55
CA ALA A 9 -14.62 5.85 -3.80
C ALA A 9 -14.66 7.18 -3.03
N ILE A 10 -15.78 7.90 -3.13
CA ILE A 10 -16.03 9.11 -2.34
C ILE A 10 -17.07 8.75 -1.29
N VAL A 11 -16.77 9.06 -0.02
CA VAL A 11 -17.72 8.95 1.08
C VAL A 11 -18.20 10.37 1.40
N VAL A 12 -19.50 10.61 1.20
CA VAL A 12 -20.14 11.91 1.46
C VAL A 12 -20.73 11.89 2.87
N GLY A 13 -20.30 12.81 3.73
CA GLY A 13 -20.78 12.94 5.11
C GLY A 13 -19.66 13.00 6.14
N GLY A 14 -19.60 14.11 6.88
CA GLY A 14 -18.67 14.34 7.97
C GLY A 14 -19.21 13.82 9.31
N ASP A 15 -18.28 13.27 10.09
CA ASP A 15 -18.26 13.04 11.55
C ASP A 15 -19.31 12.16 12.24
N ASP A 16 -20.45 11.84 11.62
CA ASP A 16 -21.44 10.97 12.27
C ASP A 16 -21.82 9.73 11.44
N ILE A 17 -21.33 8.56 11.89
CA ILE A 17 -21.65 7.23 11.35
C ILE A 17 -23.17 6.97 11.43
N SER A 18 -23.88 7.66 12.34
CA SER A 18 -25.35 7.61 12.44
C SER A 18 -26.07 8.12 11.17
N ASN A 19 -25.39 8.94 10.37
CA ASN A 19 -25.88 9.50 9.11
C ASN A 19 -25.39 8.74 7.86
N LEU A 20 -24.84 7.52 8.00
CA LEU A 20 -24.59 6.63 6.86
C LEU A 20 -25.92 6.24 6.21
N LYS A 21 -26.42 7.12 5.34
CA LYS A 21 -27.53 6.80 4.45
C LYS A 21 -27.10 5.64 3.55
N ASP A 22 -28.01 4.68 3.39
CA ASP A 22 -27.84 3.66 2.36
C ASP A 22 -27.64 4.34 1.01
N ARG A 23 -26.87 3.70 0.13
CA ARG A 23 -26.71 4.22 -1.23
C ARG A 23 -28.08 4.32 -1.86
N ASP A 24 -28.39 5.49 -2.38
CA ASP A 24 -29.65 5.72 -3.06
C ASP A 24 -29.53 5.21 -4.50
N ILE A 25 -30.01 3.99 -4.73
CA ILE A 25 -29.94 3.34 -6.04
C ILE A 25 -31.36 3.24 -6.57
N MET A 26 -31.69 4.15 -7.49
CA MET A 26 -32.95 4.18 -8.19
C MET A 26 -32.80 3.47 -9.54
N ILE A 27 -33.75 2.60 -9.86
CA ILE A 27 -33.83 1.92 -11.15
C ILE A 27 -35.13 2.31 -11.84
N GLU A 28 -35.05 2.48 -13.16
CA GLU A 28 -36.19 2.66 -14.03
C GLU A 28 -36.44 1.37 -14.80
N SER A 29 -37.66 0.84 -14.68
CA SER A 29 -38.08 -0.32 -15.46
C SER A 29 -38.34 0.06 -16.93
N VAL A 30 -38.41 -0.93 -17.81
CA VAL A 30 -38.77 -0.72 -19.22
C VAL A 30 -40.16 -0.09 -19.42
N THR A 31 -41.02 -0.14 -18.41
CA THR A 31 -42.34 0.50 -18.40
C THR A 31 -42.32 1.92 -17.80
N GLY A 32 -41.15 2.48 -17.50
CA GLY A 32 -40.98 3.81 -16.92
C GLY A 32 -41.27 3.89 -15.41
N GLN A 33 -41.47 2.75 -14.73
CA GLN A 33 -41.68 2.73 -13.29
C GLN A 33 -40.35 2.83 -12.55
N LEU A 34 -40.25 3.81 -11.64
CA LEU A 34 -39.12 4.00 -10.74
C LEU A 34 -39.26 3.11 -9.50
N SER A 35 -38.15 2.51 -9.08
CA SER A 35 -38.07 1.76 -7.82
C SER A 35 -36.69 1.88 -7.19
N TYR A 36 -36.64 1.76 -5.87
CA TYR A 36 -35.38 1.82 -5.11
C TYR A 36 -34.90 0.42 -4.77
N ILE A 37 -33.60 0.20 -4.92
CA ILE A 37 -32.95 -1.07 -4.60
C ILE A 37 -31.78 -0.85 -3.65
N LYS A 38 -31.42 -1.90 -2.90
CA LYS A 38 -30.24 -1.87 -2.03
C LYS A 38 -29.01 -2.35 -2.79
N ASP A 39 -27.85 -1.83 -2.44
CA ASP A 39 -26.53 -2.32 -2.91
C ASP A 39 -26.26 -3.79 -2.52
N THR A 40 -27.01 -4.31 -1.54
CA THR A 40 -26.99 -5.69 -1.07
C THR A 40 -28.01 -6.60 -1.76
N ALA A 41 -28.76 -6.11 -2.74
CA ALA A 41 -29.63 -6.94 -3.56
C ALA A 41 -28.81 -7.73 -4.58
N GLY A 42 -29.09 -9.03 -4.75
CA GLY A 42 -28.30 -9.88 -5.65
C GLY A 42 -28.36 -9.45 -7.12
N TYR A 43 -29.45 -8.80 -7.54
CA TYR A 43 -29.58 -8.23 -8.89
C TYR A 43 -28.92 -6.85 -9.06
N TYR A 44 -28.32 -6.26 -8.01
CA TYR A 44 -27.60 -4.98 -8.14
C TYR A 44 -26.39 -5.10 -9.09
N ASP A 45 -25.55 -6.12 -8.89
CA ASP A 45 -24.33 -6.32 -9.67
C ASP A 45 -24.62 -6.42 -11.19
N PRO A 46 -25.58 -7.25 -11.67
CA PRO A 46 -25.88 -7.31 -13.10
C PRO A 46 -26.53 -6.04 -13.64
N LEU A 47 -27.29 -5.28 -12.84
CA LEU A 47 -27.85 -3.99 -13.27
C LEU A 47 -26.76 -2.91 -13.40
N GLN A 48 -25.80 -2.88 -12.47
CA GLN A 48 -24.73 -1.89 -12.45
C GLN A 48 -23.58 -2.23 -13.41
N TYR A 49 -23.34 -3.52 -13.67
CA TYR A 49 -22.24 -4.04 -14.47
C TYR A 49 -22.71 -5.05 -15.53
N PRO A 50 -23.64 -4.67 -16.44
CA PRO A 50 -24.21 -5.60 -17.43
C PRO A 50 -23.15 -6.24 -18.35
N LEU A 51 -22.04 -5.54 -18.61
CA LEU A 51 -20.93 -6.09 -19.40
C LEU A 51 -20.13 -7.18 -18.67
N LEU A 52 -20.10 -7.17 -17.33
CA LEU A 52 -19.47 -8.22 -16.54
C LEU A 52 -20.43 -9.40 -16.29
N PHE A 53 -21.75 -9.14 -16.36
CA PHE A 53 -22.82 -10.10 -16.10
C PHE A 53 -23.85 -10.12 -17.25
N PRO A 54 -23.44 -10.52 -18.49
CA PRO A 54 -24.30 -10.43 -19.67
C PRO A 54 -25.57 -11.30 -19.60
N TYR A 55 -25.55 -12.33 -18.75
CA TYR A 55 -26.69 -13.23 -18.53
C TYR A 55 -27.52 -12.88 -17.29
N GLY A 56 -27.25 -11.73 -16.66
CA GLY A 56 -27.98 -11.32 -15.45
C GLY A 56 -27.71 -12.20 -14.23
N SER A 57 -26.55 -12.88 -14.17
CA SER A 57 -26.19 -13.73 -13.03
C SER A 57 -26.19 -12.92 -11.74
N TYR A 58 -26.88 -13.45 -10.71
CA TYR A 58 -27.00 -12.79 -9.42
C TYR A 58 -25.62 -12.65 -8.76
N GLY A 59 -25.36 -11.45 -8.24
CA GLY A 59 -24.27 -11.17 -7.33
C GLY A 59 -24.56 -11.62 -5.90
N TRP A 60 -23.69 -11.22 -4.98
CA TRP A 60 -23.86 -11.53 -3.56
C TRP A 60 -25.04 -10.77 -2.95
N ASP A 61 -25.81 -11.46 -2.10
CA ASP A 61 -26.85 -10.88 -1.26
C ASP A 61 -26.77 -11.39 0.21
N LEU A 62 -27.63 -10.83 1.07
CA LEU A 62 -27.68 -11.20 2.50
C LEU A 62 -28.08 -12.65 2.78
N ASN A 63 -28.68 -13.32 1.80
CA ASN A 63 -29.20 -14.69 1.89
C ASN A 63 -28.32 -15.71 1.17
N SER A 64 -27.23 -15.26 0.56
CA SER A 64 -26.32 -16.08 -0.23
C SER A 64 -25.73 -17.21 0.61
N ARG A 65 -25.81 -18.43 0.08
CA ARG A 65 -25.34 -19.66 0.72
C ARG A 65 -24.48 -20.45 -0.26
N SER A 66 -23.52 -21.18 0.29
CA SER A 66 -22.73 -22.17 -0.43
C SER A 66 -23.58 -23.40 -0.78
N SER A 67 -23.02 -24.30 -1.60
CA SER A 67 -23.62 -25.60 -1.91
C SER A 67 -23.92 -26.46 -0.68
N THR A 68 -23.21 -26.25 0.44
CA THR A 68 -23.45 -26.96 1.72
C THR A 68 -24.46 -26.25 2.62
N GLY A 69 -25.08 -25.16 2.16
CA GLY A 69 -26.04 -24.36 2.94
C GLY A 69 -25.39 -23.37 3.92
N LYS A 70 -24.05 -23.37 4.06
CA LYS A 70 -23.33 -22.37 4.87
C LYS A 70 -23.56 -20.96 4.30
N LYS A 71 -23.94 -20.02 5.17
CA LYS A 71 -24.09 -18.60 4.82
C LYS A 71 -22.77 -18.01 4.36
N LEU A 72 -22.77 -17.34 3.22
CA LEU A 72 -21.58 -16.73 2.62
C LEU A 72 -21.48 -15.25 3.01
N THR A 73 -20.29 -14.84 3.43
CA THR A 73 -19.96 -13.42 3.54
C THR A 73 -19.72 -12.81 2.17
N CYS A 74 -19.93 -11.49 2.06
CA CYS A 74 -19.63 -10.71 0.86
C CYS A 74 -18.18 -10.96 0.37
N ARG A 75 -17.23 -10.99 1.32
CA ARG A 75 -15.81 -11.27 1.05
C ARG A 75 -15.59 -12.67 0.48
N GLU A 76 -16.17 -13.71 1.07
CA GLU A 76 -16.03 -15.09 0.57
C GLU A 76 -16.59 -15.23 -0.86
N PHE A 77 -17.75 -14.63 -1.14
CA PHE A 77 -18.38 -14.67 -2.45
C PHE A 77 -17.51 -14.01 -3.52
N TYR A 78 -17.08 -12.76 -3.31
CA TYR A 78 -16.29 -12.07 -4.34
C TYR A 78 -14.86 -12.60 -4.44
N ALA A 79 -14.27 -13.13 -3.36
CA ALA A 79 -13.01 -13.87 -3.45
C ALA A 79 -13.15 -15.10 -4.37
N TYR A 80 -14.28 -15.82 -4.27
CA TYR A 80 -14.59 -16.92 -5.17
C TYR A 80 -14.78 -16.45 -6.63
N MET A 81 -15.43 -15.30 -6.86
CA MET A 81 -15.62 -14.74 -8.20
C MET A 81 -14.31 -14.29 -8.85
N PHE A 82 -13.36 -13.78 -8.06
CA PHE A 82 -12.03 -13.37 -8.54
C PHE A 82 -11.02 -14.51 -8.66
N GLN A 83 -11.39 -15.73 -8.24
CA GLN A 83 -10.51 -16.88 -8.35
C GLN A 83 -10.25 -17.24 -9.82
N MET A 84 -8.98 -17.19 -10.21
CA MET A 84 -8.52 -17.76 -11.48
C MET A 84 -8.68 -19.28 -11.45
N ARG A 85 -9.29 -19.84 -12.50
CA ARG A 85 -9.50 -21.28 -12.66
C ARG A 85 -9.02 -21.68 -14.05
N GLN A 86 -8.30 -22.79 -14.12
CA GLN A 86 -7.87 -23.34 -15.41
C GLN A 86 -9.11 -23.67 -16.26
N ASN A 87 -9.03 -23.38 -17.56
CA ASN A 87 -10.08 -23.65 -18.56
C ASN A 87 -11.42 -22.92 -18.34
N LEU A 88 -11.48 -21.93 -17.47
CA LEU A 88 -12.66 -21.07 -17.30
C LEU A 88 -12.31 -19.63 -17.61
N ASP A 89 -12.96 -19.09 -18.63
CA ASP A 89 -12.76 -17.71 -19.02
C ASP A 89 -13.62 -16.78 -18.14
N SER A 90 -12.96 -15.93 -17.35
CA SER A 90 -13.66 -15.00 -16.46
C SER A 90 -13.79 -13.63 -17.14
N LEU A 91 -15.02 -13.30 -17.55
CA LEU A 91 -15.36 -11.96 -18.07
C LEU A 91 -15.02 -10.86 -17.05
N ILE A 92 -15.19 -11.15 -15.77
CA ILE A 92 -14.82 -10.25 -14.67
C ILE A 92 -13.32 -9.94 -14.72
N LEU A 93 -12.47 -10.96 -14.82
CA LEU A 93 -11.00 -10.75 -14.84
C LEU A 93 -10.50 -10.13 -16.15
N ARG A 94 -11.32 -10.10 -17.21
CA ARG A 94 -11.06 -9.36 -18.46
C ARG A 94 -11.53 -7.90 -18.42
N GLY A 95 -12.25 -7.50 -17.37
CA GLY A 95 -12.91 -6.19 -17.31
C GLY A 95 -11.97 -4.98 -17.22
N GLY A 96 -10.66 -5.15 -16.99
CA GLY A 96 -9.70 -4.05 -16.89
C GLY A 96 -10.15 -2.96 -15.91
N ARG A 97 -10.33 -1.71 -16.38
CA ARG A 97 -10.87 -0.63 -15.53
C ARG A 97 -12.27 -0.92 -14.97
N LEU A 98 -13.11 -1.67 -15.70
CA LEU A 98 -14.44 -2.06 -15.22
C LEU A 98 -14.32 -3.05 -14.05
N LEU A 99 -13.34 -3.96 -14.09
CA LEU A 99 -13.00 -4.81 -12.95
C LEU A 99 -12.55 -3.98 -11.75
N GLN A 100 -11.67 -2.99 -11.95
CA GLN A 100 -11.22 -2.12 -10.85
C GLN A 100 -12.40 -1.39 -10.19
N LYS A 101 -13.32 -0.84 -10.99
CA LYS A 101 -14.56 -0.23 -10.47
C LYS A 101 -15.39 -1.24 -9.69
N PHE A 102 -15.59 -2.43 -10.23
CA PHE A 102 -16.33 -3.50 -9.57
C PHE A 102 -15.69 -3.93 -8.23
N VAL A 103 -14.35 -4.04 -8.17
CA VAL A 103 -13.61 -4.35 -6.93
C VAL A 103 -13.81 -3.26 -5.88
N VAL A 104 -13.64 -1.99 -6.27
CA VAL A 104 -13.83 -0.84 -5.37
C VAL A 104 -15.26 -0.80 -4.84
N ASP A 105 -16.24 -0.99 -5.72
CA ASP A 105 -17.65 -0.97 -5.38
C ASP A 105 -18.01 -2.05 -4.35
N ASN A 106 -17.57 -3.28 -4.59
CA ASN A 106 -17.76 -4.39 -3.64
C ASN A 106 -17.01 -4.20 -2.33
N CYS A 107 -15.83 -3.55 -2.36
CA CYS A 107 -15.12 -3.17 -1.14
C CYS A 107 -15.94 -2.17 -0.33
N VAL A 108 -16.49 -1.12 -0.96
CA VAL A 108 -17.36 -0.15 -0.28
C VAL A 108 -18.62 -0.84 0.26
N LYS A 109 -19.26 -1.74 -0.49
CA LYS A 109 -20.41 -2.55 -0.04
C LYS A 109 -20.06 -3.33 1.24
N MET A 110 -18.89 -3.97 1.27
CA MET A 110 -18.37 -4.69 2.44
C MET A 110 -18.10 -3.76 3.63
N GLN A 111 -17.42 -2.63 3.40
CA GLN A 111 -17.07 -1.68 4.46
C GLN A 111 -18.31 -1.01 5.07
N ALA A 112 -19.26 -0.57 4.23
CA ALA A 112 -20.52 0.01 4.68
C ALA A 112 -21.29 -0.97 5.58
N LYS A 113 -21.34 -2.25 5.20
CA LYS A 113 -21.95 -3.30 6.02
C LYS A 113 -21.26 -3.46 7.38
N ASN A 114 -19.92 -3.49 7.41
CA ASN A 114 -19.17 -3.62 8.66
C ASN A 114 -19.39 -2.40 9.58
N LEU A 115 -19.37 -1.19 9.02
CA LEU A 115 -19.64 0.05 9.75
C LEU A 115 -21.07 0.08 10.30
N ARG A 116 -22.08 -0.30 9.49
CA ARG A 116 -23.47 -0.43 9.96
C ARG A 116 -23.59 -1.41 11.11
N TRP A 117 -22.93 -2.57 11.01
CA TRP A 117 -22.94 -3.53 12.12
C TRP A 117 -22.33 -2.92 13.38
N ILE A 118 -21.21 -2.21 13.29
CA ILE A 118 -20.58 -1.54 14.43
C ILE A 118 -21.53 -0.49 15.03
N ALA A 119 -22.14 0.35 14.19
CA ALA A 119 -23.08 1.39 14.63
C ALA A 119 -24.29 0.81 15.37
N LEU A 120 -24.84 -0.31 14.87
CA LEU A 120 -26.02 -0.97 15.45
C LEU A 120 -25.71 -1.89 16.64
N ASN A 121 -24.43 -2.15 16.95
CA ASN A 121 -24.02 -3.09 18.00
C ASN A 121 -23.06 -2.45 19.01
N GLN A 122 -23.13 -1.13 19.22
CA GLN A 122 -22.28 -0.39 20.17
C GLN A 122 -22.31 -0.96 21.60
N ASP A 123 -23.49 -1.37 22.08
CA ASP A 123 -23.66 -1.97 23.42
C ASP A 123 -22.89 -3.29 23.55
N LYS A 124 -22.84 -4.10 22.48
CA LYS A 124 -22.09 -5.37 22.46
C LYS A 124 -20.58 -5.15 22.40
N ILE A 125 -20.17 -4.06 21.75
CA ILE A 125 -18.77 -3.67 21.64
C ILE A 125 -18.27 -3.08 22.96
N ARG A 126 -19.15 -2.80 23.93
CA ARG A 126 -18.85 -2.12 25.19
C ARG A 126 -18.26 -0.73 24.95
N ALA A 127 -18.87 0.02 24.04
CA ALA A 127 -18.50 1.39 23.68
C ALA A 127 -18.24 2.29 24.92
N ASP A 128 -19.02 2.09 25.99
CA ASP A 128 -18.92 2.86 27.24
C ASP A 128 -17.57 2.72 27.95
N LEU A 129 -16.93 1.55 27.92
CA LEU A 129 -15.58 1.33 28.48
C LEU A 129 -14.51 2.08 27.68
N TYR A 130 -14.73 2.28 26.39
CA TYR A 130 -13.78 2.98 25.52
C TYR A 130 -13.91 4.50 25.58
N LYS A 131 -15.08 5.01 25.98
CA LYS A 131 -15.29 6.44 26.18
C LYS A 131 -14.40 6.98 27.31
N GLY A 132 -14.36 6.28 28.44
CA GLY A 132 -13.52 6.65 29.58
C GLY A 132 -12.01 6.65 29.28
N LEU A 133 -11.53 5.71 28.45
CA LEU A 133 -10.11 5.63 28.07
C LEU A 133 -9.72 6.74 27.06
N GLU A 134 -10.59 7.02 26.08
CA GLU A 134 -10.38 8.08 25.08
C GLU A 134 -10.44 9.48 25.70
N ASP A 135 -11.40 9.72 26.61
CA ASP A 135 -11.53 10.99 27.34
C ASP A 135 -10.28 11.25 28.22
N SER A 136 -9.68 10.21 28.82
CA SER A 136 -8.42 10.35 29.58
C SER A 136 -7.17 10.55 28.71
N LEU A 137 -7.19 10.14 27.44
CA LEU A 137 -6.08 10.34 26.48
C LEU A 137 -6.19 11.68 25.73
N HIS A 138 -7.41 12.22 25.57
CA HIS A 138 -7.69 13.48 24.87
C HIS A 138 -8.05 14.65 25.82
N ALA A 139 -7.82 14.52 27.13
CA ALA A 139 -8.11 15.52 28.17
C ALA A 139 -7.40 16.89 28.02
N GLY A 140 -6.82 17.21 26.85
CA GLY A 140 -6.31 18.53 26.47
C GLY A 140 -7.16 19.26 25.42
N GLU A 141 -8.17 18.65 24.79
CA GLU A 141 -9.03 19.31 23.80
C GLU A 141 -10.40 19.67 24.41
N HIS A 142 -10.49 20.87 24.97
CA HIS A 142 -11.73 21.49 25.44
C HIS A 142 -12.62 21.95 24.27
N ASN A 143 -13.21 21.03 23.52
CA ASN A 143 -14.24 21.37 22.54
C ASN A 143 -15.57 20.68 22.88
N THR A 144 -16.45 21.43 23.53
CA THR A 144 -17.78 21.01 24.02
C THR A 144 -18.88 21.05 22.94
N GLU A 145 -18.56 21.29 21.67
CA GLU A 145 -19.57 21.57 20.64
C GLU A 145 -20.15 20.33 19.92
N ASN A 146 -19.65 19.10 20.15
CA ASN A 146 -20.14 17.88 19.48
C ASN A 146 -20.65 16.81 20.45
N VAL A 147 -21.63 17.16 21.30
CA VAL A 147 -22.32 16.18 22.16
C VAL A 147 -23.42 15.45 21.36
N GLY A 148 -22.99 14.56 20.47
CA GLY A 148 -23.81 13.54 19.81
C GLY A 148 -23.35 12.13 20.21
N ARG A 149 -24.19 11.11 20.06
CA ARG A 149 -23.88 9.71 20.43
C ARG A 149 -22.82 9.14 19.46
N ARG A 150 -21.54 9.44 19.72
CA ARG A 150 -20.39 9.05 18.88
C ARG A 150 -20.36 7.53 18.72
N THR A 151 -20.52 7.04 17.48
CA THR A 151 -20.27 5.63 17.19
C THR A 151 -18.78 5.35 17.34
N ILE A 152 -18.43 4.48 18.29
CA ILE A 152 -17.06 4.11 18.60
C ILE A 152 -16.63 2.98 17.68
N LEU A 153 -15.61 3.26 16.85
CA LEU A 153 -14.90 2.22 16.09
C LEU A 153 -13.91 1.50 17.03
N PRO A 154 -13.98 0.17 17.15
CA PRO A 154 -13.04 -0.62 17.95
C PRO A 154 -11.68 -0.72 17.25
N SER A 155 -10.61 -1.04 18.01
CA SER A 155 -9.28 -1.28 17.43
C SER A 155 -9.21 -2.49 16.50
N SER A 156 -10.19 -3.39 16.55
CA SER A 156 -10.31 -4.49 15.57
C SER A 156 -10.74 -4.01 14.18
N PHE A 157 -11.21 -2.77 14.03
CA PHE A 157 -11.50 -2.17 12.73
C PHE A 157 -10.23 -1.53 12.16
N VAL A 158 -9.63 -2.19 11.18
CA VAL A 158 -8.39 -1.75 10.52
C VAL A 158 -8.54 -0.34 9.95
N GLY A 159 -7.60 0.54 10.26
CA GLY A 159 -7.60 1.94 9.85
C GLY A 159 -8.44 2.88 10.74
N SER A 160 -9.12 2.36 11.77
CA SER A 160 -9.71 3.24 12.79
C SER A 160 -8.63 3.98 13.59
N PRO A 161 -8.95 5.14 14.20
CA PRO A 161 -8.00 5.83 15.08
C PRO A 161 -7.41 4.94 16.18
N ARG A 162 -8.24 4.05 16.75
CA ARG A 162 -7.80 3.09 17.79
C ARG A 162 -6.90 1.98 17.25
N ASP A 163 -7.21 1.40 16.10
CA ASP A 163 -6.33 0.41 15.43
C ASP A 163 -4.94 1.03 15.19
N MET A 164 -4.93 2.24 14.62
CA MET A 164 -3.68 2.94 14.31
C MET A 164 -2.90 3.30 15.58
N HIS A 165 -3.57 3.78 16.64
CA HIS A 165 -2.93 4.08 17.92
C HIS A 165 -2.39 2.81 18.60
N GLN A 166 -3.17 1.72 18.61
CA GLN A 166 -2.74 0.44 19.18
C GLN A 166 -1.50 -0.09 18.46
N ARG A 167 -1.48 -0.12 17.12
CA ARG A 167 -0.30 -0.57 16.35
C ARG A 167 0.94 0.28 16.63
N TYR A 168 0.77 1.58 16.80
CA TYR A 168 1.87 2.46 17.20
C TYR A 168 2.37 2.15 18.60
N GLN A 169 1.46 1.97 19.57
CA GLN A 169 1.83 1.58 20.94
C GLN A 169 2.56 0.23 20.96
N ASP A 170 2.08 -0.76 20.20
CA ASP A 170 2.72 -2.07 20.07
C ASP A 170 4.14 -1.93 19.50
N ALA A 171 4.31 -1.12 18.45
CA ALA A 171 5.64 -0.84 17.89
C ALA A 171 6.56 -0.13 18.89
N MET A 172 6.03 0.82 19.67
CA MET A 172 6.79 1.50 20.72
C MET A 172 7.15 0.55 21.87
N ALA A 173 6.28 -0.40 22.22
CA ALA A 173 6.56 -1.43 23.22
C ALA A 173 7.69 -2.36 22.76
N LEU A 174 7.72 -2.73 21.48
CA LEU A 174 8.83 -3.48 20.89
C LEU A 174 10.14 -2.68 20.97
N VAL A 175 10.12 -1.39 20.62
CA VAL A 175 11.29 -0.53 20.73
C VAL A 175 11.77 -0.36 22.18
N HIS A 176 10.85 -0.23 23.12
CA HIS A 176 11.18 -0.15 24.54
C HIS A 176 11.84 -1.44 25.04
N LYS A 177 11.35 -2.61 24.59
CA LYS A 177 11.85 -3.92 25.03
C LYS A 177 13.16 -4.33 24.35
N PHE A 178 13.29 -4.11 23.04
CA PHE A 178 14.39 -4.64 22.22
C PHE A 178 15.36 -3.56 21.73
N GLY A 179 15.08 -2.30 22.03
CA GLY A 179 15.87 -1.16 21.56
C GLY A 179 15.38 -0.62 20.21
N LYS A 180 16.07 0.39 19.72
CA LYS A 180 15.74 1.06 18.46
C LYS A 180 15.90 0.12 17.25
N PRO A 181 15.13 0.33 16.16
CA PRO A 181 15.35 -0.37 14.89
C PRO A 181 16.72 -0.08 14.31
N ASP A 182 17.33 -1.11 13.72
CA ASP A 182 18.65 -1.06 13.09
C ASP A 182 18.57 -0.97 11.57
N ILE A 183 17.53 -1.57 10.95
CA ILE A 183 17.33 -1.57 9.50
C ILE A 183 15.91 -1.14 9.15
N PHE A 184 15.79 -0.26 8.16
CA PHE A 184 14.56 0.05 7.44
C PHE A 184 14.65 -0.51 6.03
N LEU A 185 13.90 -1.58 5.80
CA LEU A 185 13.70 -2.21 4.52
C LEU A 185 12.45 -1.66 3.83
N THR A 186 12.54 -1.37 2.54
CA THR A 186 11.39 -1.13 1.67
C THR A 186 11.46 -2.01 0.44
N MET A 187 10.42 -2.80 0.17
CA MET A 187 10.27 -3.55 -1.07
C MET A 187 9.01 -3.08 -1.80
N THR A 188 9.15 -2.78 -3.09
CA THR A 188 8.04 -2.39 -3.97
C THR A 188 7.75 -3.49 -4.97
N CYS A 189 6.47 -3.79 -5.20
CA CYS A 189 6.06 -4.75 -6.24
C CYS A 189 6.62 -4.38 -7.61
N ASN A 190 7.19 -5.37 -8.33
CA ASN A 190 7.62 -5.19 -9.72
C ASN A 190 6.54 -5.78 -10.66
N PRO A 191 5.84 -4.95 -11.45
CA PRO A 191 4.82 -5.42 -12.40
C PRO A 191 5.37 -6.33 -13.48
N SER A 192 6.68 -6.26 -13.76
CA SER A 192 7.38 -7.07 -14.75
C SER A 192 7.87 -8.41 -14.22
N TRP A 193 7.47 -8.81 -13.00
CA TRP A 193 7.76 -10.16 -12.52
C TRP A 193 7.19 -11.23 -13.46
N PRO A 194 7.95 -12.29 -13.78
CA PRO A 194 7.50 -13.34 -14.68
C PRO A 194 6.15 -13.94 -14.27
N GLU A 195 5.91 -14.13 -12.97
CA GLU A 195 4.68 -14.68 -12.42
C GLU A 195 3.45 -13.80 -12.66
N ILE A 196 3.66 -12.49 -12.88
CA ILE A 196 2.61 -11.56 -13.28
C ILE A 196 2.46 -11.61 -14.79
N GLN A 197 3.56 -11.46 -15.52
CA GLN A 197 3.54 -11.38 -16.98
C GLN A 197 2.99 -12.66 -17.65
N SER A 198 3.27 -13.83 -17.09
CA SER A 198 2.78 -15.12 -17.63
C SER A 198 1.27 -15.32 -17.47
N GLU A 199 0.65 -14.62 -16.51
CA GLU A 199 -0.77 -14.75 -16.18
C GLU A 199 -1.63 -13.62 -16.80
N LEU A 200 -1.00 -12.69 -17.53
CA LEU A 200 -1.73 -11.67 -18.28
C LEU A 200 -2.30 -12.25 -19.57
N LEU A 201 -3.58 -11.99 -19.80
CA LEU A 201 -4.24 -12.33 -21.06
C LEU A 201 -3.81 -11.34 -22.16
N ALA A 202 -4.00 -11.74 -23.42
CA ALA A 202 -3.70 -10.88 -24.56
C ALA A 202 -4.37 -9.50 -24.43
N GLY A 203 -3.57 -8.43 -24.53
CA GLY A 203 -4.02 -7.05 -24.40
C GLY A 203 -4.13 -6.51 -22.97
N GLN A 204 -3.94 -7.34 -21.94
CA GLN A 204 -3.90 -6.87 -20.55
C GLN A 204 -2.55 -6.24 -20.22
N VAL A 205 -2.58 -5.20 -19.40
CA VAL A 205 -1.39 -4.69 -18.69
C VAL A 205 -1.47 -5.01 -17.20
N PRO A 206 -0.36 -5.05 -16.44
CA PRO A 206 -0.39 -5.41 -15.03
C PRO A 206 -1.40 -4.62 -14.19
N ASN A 207 -1.58 -3.33 -14.47
CA ASN A 207 -2.52 -2.49 -13.75
C ASN A 207 -3.99 -2.91 -13.94
N ASP A 208 -4.34 -3.62 -15.01
CA ASP A 208 -5.68 -4.17 -15.21
C ASP A 208 -6.00 -5.30 -14.24
N ARG A 209 -4.97 -5.92 -13.63
CA ARG A 209 -5.05 -7.09 -12.75
C ARG A 209 -4.50 -6.79 -11.34
N PRO A 210 -5.13 -5.89 -10.57
CA PRO A 210 -4.69 -5.58 -9.21
C PRO A 210 -4.75 -6.78 -8.26
N ASP A 211 -5.63 -7.74 -8.54
CA ASP A 211 -5.71 -9.02 -7.83
C ASP A 211 -4.41 -9.83 -8.00
N LEU A 212 -3.89 -9.91 -9.23
CA LEU A 212 -2.66 -10.62 -9.56
C LEU A 212 -1.44 -9.93 -8.96
N LEU A 213 -1.33 -8.59 -9.14
CA LEU A 213 -0.26 -7.78 -8.56
C LEU A 213 -0.15 -8.00 -7.04
N THR A 214 -1.28 -7.99 -6.34
CA THR A 214 -1.33 -8.13 -4.88
C THR A 214 -0.99 -9.55 -4.44
N ARG A 215 -1.48 -10.58 -5.16
CA ARG A 215 -1.18 -11.99 -4.84
C ARG A 215 0.31 -12.32 -5.02
N VAL A 216 0.91 -11.91 -6.13
CA VAL A 216 2.33 -12.15 -6.37
C VAL A 216 3.18 -11.36 -5.38
N PHE A 217 2.85 -10.09 -5.11
CA PHE A 217 3.54 -9.31 -4.08
C PHE A 217 3.47 -9.97 -2.71
N HIS A 218 2.31 -10.49 -2.30
CA HIS A 218 2.16 -11.17 -1.03
C HIS A 218 3.03 -12.41 -0.93
N ALA A 219 3.06 -13.26 -1.97
CA ALA A 219 3.94 -14.43 -2.01
C ALA A 219 5.44 -14.05 -1.94
N LYS A 220 5.84 -12.96 -2.62
CA LYS A 220 7.22 -12.44 -2.53
C LYS A 220 7.53 -11.87 -1.14
N LEU A 221 6.55 -11.24 -0.49
CA LEU A 221 6.68 -10.74 0.87
C LEU A 221 6.86 -11.88 1.88
N GLU A 222 6.09 -12.95 1.80
CA GLU A 222 6.26 -14.13 2.67
C GLU A 222 7.65 -14.76 2.52
N GLU A 223 8.16 -14.83 1.28
CA GLU A 223 9.52 -15.32 1.05
C GLU A 223 10.59 -14.34 1.56
N LEU A 224 10.33 -13.02 1.47
CA LEU A 224 11.20 -11.98 2.04
C LEU A 224 11.27 -12.10 3.56
N GLU A 225 10.13 -12.32 4.22
CA GLU A 225 10.07 -12.56 5.66
C GLU A 225 10.92 -13.77 6.04
N LYS A 226 10.84 -14.89 5.32
CA LYS A 226 11.71 -16.06 5.58
C LYS A 226 13.19 -15.72 5.43
N ASP A 227 13.56 -14.98 4.39
CA ASP A 227 14.96 -14.56 4.19
C ASP A 227 15.48 -13.70 5.33
N VAL A 228 14.72 -12.69 5.75
CA VAL A 228 15.20 -11.70 6.74
C VAL A 228 15.01 -12.18 8.17
N LEU A 229 13.97 -12.95 8.47
CA LEU A 229 13.63 -13.37 9.84
C LEU A 229 14.19 -14.76 10.20
N GLU A 230 14.25 -15.70 9.24
CA GLU A 230 14.66 -17.08 9.53
C GLU A 230 16.07 -17.38 9.02
N ARG A 231 16.42 -16.89 7.81
CA ARG A 231 17.72 -17.18 7.17
C ARG A 231 18.82 -16.19 7.53
N GLY A 232 18.50 -15.14 8.28
CA GLY A 232 19.47 -14.18 8.81
C GLY A 232 20.22 -13.40 7.73
N ILE A 233 19.62 -13.17 6.55
CA ILE A 233 20.27 -12.48 5.42
C ILE A 233 20.80 -11.08 5.80
N LEU A 234 20.17 -10.44 6.79
CA LEU A 234 20.54 -9.12 7.30
C LEU A 234 21.03 -9.16 8.76
N GLY A 235 21.34 -10.35 9.29
CA GLY A 235 21.56 -10.61 10.72
C GLY A 235 20.32 -11.21 11.39
N THR A 236 20.48 -11.61 12.66
CA THR A 236 19.44 -12.22 13.48
C THR A 236 18.43 -11.16 13.92
N VAL A 237 17.16 -11.31 13.55
CA VAL A 237 16.09 -10.38 13.91
C VAL A 237 15.39 -10.83 15.19
N VAL A 238 15.39 -9.99 16.24
CA VAL A 238 14.71 -10.28 17.52
C VAL A 238 13.31 -9.65 17.60
N ALA A 239 13.06 -8.60 16.83
CA ALA A 239 11.74 -7.98 16.70
C ALA A 239 11.63 -7.23 15.37
N TYR A 240 10.41 -7.13 14.85
CA TYR A 240 10.13 -6.41 13.61
C TYR A 240 8.73 -5.81 13.62
N VAL A 241 8.54 -4.77 12.83
CA VAL A 241 7.21 -4.21 12.50
C VAL A 241 7.20 -3.85 11.03
N TYR A 242 6.06 -4.02 10.36
CA TYR A 242 5.92 -3.55 9.00
C TYR A 242 4.53 -3.02 8.71
N VAL A 243 4.45 -2.17 7.68
CA VAL A 243 3.20 -1.69 7.09
C VAL A 243 3.23 -1.92 5.59
N ILE A 244 2.08 -2.25 5.02
CA ILE A 244 1.90 -2.31 3.57
C ILE A 244 1.15 -1.05 3.16
N GLU A 245 1.76 -0.27 2.26
CA GLU A 245 1.15 0.93 1.68
C GLU A 245 0.96 0.72 0.18
N PHE A 246 -0.05 1.38 -0.39
CA PHE A 246 -0.19 1.51 -1.84
C PHE A 246 0.14 2.96 -2.20
N GLN A 247 1.24 3.20 -2.91
CA GLN A 247 1.55 4.56 -3.35
C GLN A 247 0.52 5.06 -4.37
N LYS A 248 0.30 6.37 -4.43
CA LYS A 248 -0.49 7.00 -5.51
C LYS A 248 0.19 6.66 -6.84
N ARG A 249 -0.40 5.70 -7.59
CA ARG A 249 0.02 5.01 -8.85
C ARG A 249 0.02 3.46 -8.78
N GLY A 250 -0.33 2.85 -7.65
CA GLY A 250 -1.05 1.56 -7.65
C GLY A 250 -0.26 0.28 -7.36
N LEU A 251 1.01 0.36 -6.97
CA LEU A 251 1.78 -0.83 -6.59
C LEU A 251 1.90 -0.97 -5.08
N PRO A 252 1.68 -2.19 -4.53
CA PRO A 252 1.90 -2.43 -3.12
C PRO A 252 3.39 -2.34 -2.80
N GLN A 253 3.67 -1.73 -1.66
CA GLN A 253 5.01 -1.63 -1.07
C GLN A 253 4.93 -2.00 0.41
N VAL A 254 5.97 -2.64 0.91
CA VAL A 254 6.16 -2.88 2.33
C VAL A 254 7.23 -1.92 2.86
N HIS A 255 6.98 -1.36 4.02
CA HIS A 255 7.98 -0.68 4.85
C HIS A 255 8.16 -1.50 6.12
N MET A 256 9.34 -2.05 6.34
CA MET A 256 9.66 -2.94 7.44
C MET A 256 10.82 -2.39 8.26
N LEU A 257 10.65 -2.36 9.57
CA LEU A 257 11.69 -2.06 10.55
C LEU A 257 12.14 -3.36 11.21
N LEU A 258 13.44 -3.59 11.24
CA LEU A 258 14.06 -4.74 11.88
C LEU A 258 14.89 -4.28 13.08
N ILE A 259 14.72 -4.96 14.20
CA ILE A 259 15.56 -4.83 15.40
C ILE A 259 16.40 -6.11 15.48
N LEU A 260 17.71 -5.96 15.36
CA LEU A 260 18.67 -7.06 15.34
C LEU A 260 19.08 -7.49 16.76
N ASP A 261 19.51 -8.73 16.89
CA ASP A 261 20.16 -9.27 18.09
C ASP A 261 21.40 -8.45 18.47
N GLN A 262 21.77 -8.47 19.75
CA GLN A 262 22.90 -7.70 20.26
C GLN A 262 24.22 -8.05 19.56
N ASN A 263 24.40 -9.31 19.14
CA ASN A 263 25.62 -9.78 18.47
C ASN A 263 25.71 -9.33 17.00
N ASP A 264 24.57 -8.97 16.39
CA ASP A 264 24.46 -8.56 14.99
C ASP A 264 24.23 -7.05 14.84
N LYS A 265 24.42 -6.27 15.92
CA LYS A 265 24.24 -4.80 15.89
C LYS A 265 25.23 -4.14 14.94
N LEU A 266 24.68 -3.28 14.09
CA LEU A 266 25.45 -2.50 13.13
C LEU A 266 25.96 -1.22 13.81
N THR A 267 27.23 -1.19 14.21
CA THR A 267 27.80 -0.08 15.00
C THR A 267 28.88 0.70 14.28
N THR A 268 29.47 0.12 13.23
CA THR A 268 30.56 0.74 12.46
C THR A 268 30.18 0.93 10.98
N PRO A 269 30.80 1.87 10.26
CA PRO A 269 30.65 1.98 8.81
C PRO A 269 30.95 0.68 8.06
N ASP A 270 31.92 -0.11 8.53
CA ASP A 270 32.26 -1.41 7.92
C ASP A 270 31.11 -2.40 8.06
N ASP A 271 30.37 -2.39 9.17
CA ASP A 271 29.17 -3.22 9.34
C ASP A 271 28.06 -2.77 8.38
N PHE A 272 27.92 -1.47 8.13
CA PHE A 272 26.94 -0.96 7.18
C PHE A 272 27.28 -1.43 5.77
N ASP A 273 28.54 -1.35 5.37
CA ASP A 273 29.02 -1.71 4.03
C ASP A 273 28.95 -3.23 3.76
N LYS A 274 28.91 -4.08 4.80
CA LYS A 274 28.62 -5.52 4.66
C LYS A 274 27.18 -5.77 4.19
N ILE A 275 26.24 -4.91 4.58
CA ILE A 275 24.80 -5.11 4.33
C ILE A 275 24.30 -4.26 3.15
N VAL A 276 24.79 -3.02 3.02
CA VAL A 276 24.25 -2.00 2.13
C VAL A 276 25.32 -1.53 1.16
N ARG A 277 24.96 -1.46 -0.13
CA ARG A 277 25.74 -0.81 -1.18
C ARG A 277 24.95 0.36 -1.77
N ALA A 278 25.66 1.42 -2.13
CA ALA A 278 25.09 2.58 -2.83
C ALA A 278 25.87 2.90 -4.12
N VAL A 279 26.37 1.87 -4.80
CA VAL A 279 27.22 1.98 -5.99
C VAL A 279 26.63 1.22 -7.18
N ILE A 280 26.95 1.67 -8.38
CA ILE A 280 26.78 0.93 -9.63
C ILE A 280 27.95 -0.08 -9.70
N PRO A 281 27.67 -1.40 -9.71
CA PRO A 281 28.71 -2.42 -9.81
C PRO A 281 29.50 -2.34 -11.11
N ASP A 282 30.59 -3.10 -11.20
CA ASP A 282 31.28 -3.29 -12.48
C ASP A 282 30.47 -4.20 -13.40
N GLU A 283 30.26 -3.79 -14.65
CA GLU A 283 29.54 -4.61 -15.63
C GLU A 283 30.30 -5.89 -15.99
N GLN A 284 31.63 -5.88 -15.98
CA GLN A 284 32.46 -7.04 -16.30
C GLN A 284 32.59 -8.00 -15.11
N VAL A 285 32.58 -7.48 -13.88
CA VAL A 285 32.74 -8.31 -12.66
C VAL A 285 31.40 -8.83 -12.14
N GLU A 286 30.39 -7.97 -12.05
CA GLU A 286 29.06 -8.29 -11.51
C GLU A 286 27.94 -7.95 -12.52
N PRO A 287 27.92 -8.54 -13.73
CA PRO A 287 27.01 -8.14 -14.82
C PRO A 287 25.53 -8.23 -14.45
N LYS A 288 25.15 -9.23 -13.64
CA LYS A 288 23.76 -9.40 -13.19
C LYS A 288 23.35 -8.28 -12.23
N LEU A 289 24.21 -7.96 -11.26
CA LEU A 289 23.94 -6.91 -10.28
C LEU A 289 23.98 -5.54 -10.95
N TYR A 290 24.92 -5.30 -11.86
CA TYR A 290 24.97 -4.08 -12.68
C TYR A 290 23.62 -3.82 -13.38
N LYS A 291 23.08 -4.84 -14.06
CA LYS A 291 21.79 -4.74 -14.75
C LYS A 291 20.64 -4.49 -13.77
N ALA A 292 20.63 -5.17 -12.62
CA ALA A 292 19.59 -5.02 -11.61
C ALA A 292 19.61 -3.63 -10.96
N VAL A 293 20.80 -3.10 -10.64
CA VAL A 293 20.97 -1.76 -10.06
C VAL A 293 20.50 -0.68 -11.03
N LEU A 294 20.90 -0.76 -12.30
CA LEU A 294 20.46 0.20 -13.32
C LEU A 294 18.96 0.13 -13.60
N LYS A 295 18.33 -1.03 -13.41
CA LYS A 295 16.90 -1.26 -13.63
C LYS A 295 16.05 -0.76 -12.44
N HIS A 296 16.49 -1.03 -11.21
CA HIS A 296 15.62 -0.89 -10.03
C HIS A 296 16.11 0.13 -9.00
N MET A 297 17.42 0.39 -8.94
CA MET A 297 18.04 1.14 -7.84
C MET A 297 18.57 2.50 -8.25
N ILE A 298 18.26 3.00 -9.45
CA ILE A 298 18.57 4.39 -9.82
C ILE A 298 17.38 5.27 -9.45
N HIS A 299 17.64 6.26 -8.60
CA HIS A 299 16.66 7.32 -8.36
C HIS A 299 16.38 8.02 -9.69
N GLY A 300 15.10 8.05 -10.08
CA GLY A 300 14.71 8.61 -11.37
C GLY A 300 15.27 10.02 -11.58
N PRO A 301 15.60 10.39 -12.83
CA PRO A 301 16.15 11.71 -13.11
C PRO A 301 15.24 12.77 -12.52
N CYS A 302 15.83 13.68 -11.74
CA CYS A 302 15.14 14.77 -11.07
C CYS A 302 16.07 15.98 -11.03
N GLY A 303 15.63 17.08 -10.42
CA GLY A 303 16.40 18.32 -10.40
C GLY A 303 16.49 18.88 -11.81
N VAL A 304 17.69 19.27 -12.20
CA VAL A 304 17.99 19.81 -13.53
C VAL A 304 17.69 18.84 -14.67
N LEU A 305 17.74 17.53 -14.42
CA LEU A 305 17.45 16.52 -15.43
C LEU A 305 15.95 16.34 -15.67
N ASN A 306 15.13 16.62 -14.67
CA ASN A 306 13.67 16.60 -14.78
C ASN A 306 13.01 17.35 -13.59
N HIS A 307 12.64 18.60 -13.83
CA HIS A 307 11.97 19.43 -12.83
C HIS A 307 10.53 18.97 -12.51
N LYS A 308 9.93 18.12 -13.36
CA LYS A 308 8.56 17.60 -13.20
C LYS A 308 8.49 16.30 -12.40
N SER A 309 9.62 15.77 -11.95
CA SER A 309 9.64 14.52 -11.17
C SER A 309 8.85 14.66 -9.87
N PRO A 310 8.05 13.66 -9.45
CA PRO A 310 7.21 13.75 -8.25
C PRO A 310 7.98 13.99 -6.94
N CYS A 311 9.29 13.71 -6.93
CA CYS A 311 10.16 13.96 -5.79
C CYS A 311 10.57 15.44 -5.64
N MET A 312 10.34 16.27 -6.65
CA MET A 312 10.73 17.69 -6.65
C MET A 312 9.82 18.50 -5.73
N LYS A 313 10.41 19.29 -4.84
CA LYS A 313 9.72 20.25 -3.98
C LYS A 313 10.57 21.51 -3.87
N GLN A 314 9.98 22.66 -4.17
CA GLN A 314 10.67 23.98 -4.10
C GLN A 314 12.02 23.98 -4.85
N GLY A 315 12.05 23.44 -6.07
CA GLY A 315 13.25 23.44 -6.92
C GLY A 315 14.32 22.39 -6.57
N SER A 316 14.19 21.63 -5.48
CA SER A 316 15.13 20.57 -5.07
C SER A 316 14.45 19.22 -4.91
N CYS A 317 15.23 18.13 -5.00
CA CYS A 317 14.71 16.79 -4.74
C CYS A 317 14.49 16.61 -3.23
N LYS A 318 13.26 16.27 -2.81
CA LYS A 318 12.92 16.01 -1.41
C LYS A 318 13.75 14.89 -0.77
N LYS A 319 14.31 13.99 -1.58
CA LYS A 319 15.17 12.88 -1.15
C LYS A 319 16.67 13.24 -1.20
N GLY A 320 17.01 14.45 -1.64
CA GLY A 320 18.38 14.97 -1.71
C GLY A 320 19.22 14.29 -2.78
N PHE A 321 18.64 13.96 -3.94
CA PHE A 321 19.36 13.45 -5.10
C PHE A 321 19.67 14.57 -6.10
N PRO A 322 20.82 14.52 -6.82
CA PRO A 322 21.90 13.56 -6.62
C PRO A 322 22.60 13.74 -5.26
N LYS A 323 23.09 12.63 -4.67
CA LYS A 323 23.88 12.66 -3.43
C LYS A 323 25.30 13.18 -3.72
N GLU A 324 26.07 13.44 -2.68
CA GLU A 324 27.50 13.74 -2.84
C GLU A 324 28.31 12.46 -3.05
N PHE A 325 29.45 12.58 -3.72
CA PHE A 325 30.43 11.49 -3.75
C PHE A 325 31.11 11.37 -2.38
N SER A 326 31.39 10.14 -1.97
CA SER A 326 32.12 9.84 -0.75
C SER A 326 32.91 8.55 -0.93
N ASN A 327 34.19 8.55 -0.60
CA ASN A 327 35.00 7.34 -0.67
C ASN A 327 34.70 6.37 0.48
N ASP A 328 34.11 6.86 1.57
CA ASP A 328 33.85 6.09 2.79
C ASP A 328 32.42 6.30 3.27
N THR A 329 31.87 5.30 3.94
CA THR A 329 30.59 5.42 4.63
C THR A 329 30.81 6.19 5.94
N LYS A 330 29.96 7.18 6.21
CA LYS A 330 30.02 8.00 7.42
C LYS A 330 28.73 7.86 8.22
N GLN A 331 28.85 7.70 9.53
CA GLN A 331 27.71 7.71 10.43
C GLN A 331 27.08 9.11 10.43
N GLY A 332 25.77 9.18 10.19
CA GLY A 332 25.01 10.43 10.25
C GLY A 332 24.60 10.78 11.68
N ASN A 333 24.56 12.08 12.00
CA ASN A 333 23.98 12.56 13.26
C ASN A 333 22.45 12.44 13.20
N ASP A 334 21.87 11.49 13.93
CA ASP A 334 20.42 11.24 14.06
C ASP A 334 19.64 11.14 12.72
N SER A 335 20.34 10.73 11.67
CA SER A 335 19.87 10.57 10.29
C SER A 335 20.48 9.32 9.64
N TYR A 336 19.96 8.93 8.47
CA TYR A 336 20.52 7.80 7.71
C TYR A 336 22.02 8.02 7.44
N PRO A 337 22.85 6.96 7.43
CA PRO A 337 24.26 7.09 7.08
C PRO A 337 24.49 7.74 5.72
N LEU A 338 25.62 8.41 5.59
CA LEU A 338 26.14 8.84 4.29
C LEU A 338 26.93 7.68 3.71
N TYR A 339 26.28 6.83 2.91
CA TYR A 339 26.94 5.69 2.29
C TYR A 339 28.02 6.11 1.30
N ARG A 340 29.07 5.28 1.26
CA ARG A 340 30.13 5.29 0.27
C ARG A 340 29.57 5.29 -1.16
N ARG A 341 29.98 6.30 -1.93
CA ARG A 341 29.66 6.56 -3.34
C ARG A 341 30.93 7.11 -4.01
N PRO A 342 31.93 6.27 -4.33
CA PRO A 342 33.17 6.73 -4.94
C PRO A 342 32.91 7.31 -6.34
N GLN A 343 33.76 8.24 -6.76
CA GLN A 343 33.82 8.71 -8.15
C GLN A 343 34.92 7.94 -8.90
N ASP A 344 34.82 6.61 -8.90
CA ASP A 344 35.81 5.68 -9.45
C ASP A 344 35.57 5.37 -10.93
N ARG A 345 34.39 5.70 -11.47
CA ARG A 345 33.95 5.29 -12.81
C ARG A 345 33.23 6.43 -13.53
N PRO A 346 33.28 6.46 -14.88
CA PRO A 346 32.46 7.37 -15.67
C PRO A 346 30.96 7.10 -15.47
N ALA A 347 30.16 8.16 -15.59
CA ALA A 347 28.69 8.02 -15.61
C ALA A 347 28.24 7.14 -16.78
N VAL A 348 27.23 6.30 -16.56
CA VAL A 348 26.71 5.32 -17.53
C VAL A 348 25.32 5.74 -18.03
N PRO A 349 24.93 5.37 -19.26
CA PRO A 349 23.60 5.70 -19.77
C PRO A 349 22.50 4.94 -19.01
N LEU A 350 21.42 5.62 -18.65
CA LEU A 350 20.24 5.00 -18.07
C LEU A 350 19.48 4.24 -19.16
N ARG A 351 19.16 2.95 -18.93
CA ARG A 351 18.55 2.07 -19.96
C ARG A 351 17.26 2.64 -20.56
N GLU A 352 16.44 3.31 -19.76
CA GLU A 352 15.15 3.87 -20.19
C GLU A 352 15.30 5.15 -21.02
N ASN A 353 16.46 5.83 -20.95
CA ASN A 353 16.76 7.02 -21.74
C ASN A 353 18.27 7.20 -21.87
N SER A 354 18.84 6.70 -22.98
CA SER A 354 20.28 6.72 -23.23
C SER A 354 20.92 8.12 -23.23
N ARG A 355 20.12 9.18 -23.32
CA ARG A 355 20.58 10.58 -23.21
C ARG A 355 20.88 11.00 -21.77
N VAL A 356 20.29 10.33 -20.79
CA VAL A 356 20.53 10.59 -19.36
C VAL A 356 21.66 9.70 -18.89
N ARG A 357 22.73 10.32 -18.38
CA ARG A 357 23.85 9.60 -17.75
C ARG A 357 23.74 9.69 -16.24
N VAL A 358 23.95 8.57 -15.57
CA VAL A 358 23.87 8.44 -14.11
C VAL A 358 25.17 7.84 -13.56
N ASP A 359 25.48 8.19 -12.33
CA ASP A 359 26.65 7.70 -11.59
C ASP A 359 26.22 7.30 -10.17
N ASN A 360 27.18 6.95 -9.31
CA ASN A 360 26.96 6.50 -7.94
C ASN A 360 26.14 7.48 -7.08
N ARG A 361 26.03 8.76 -7.44
CA ARG A 361 25.21 9.74 -6.70
C ARG A 361 23.71 9.51 -6.82
N TRP A 362 23.29 8.74 -7.83
CA TRP A 362 21.88 8.47 -8.13
C TRP A 362 21.38 7.15 -7.55
N VAL A 363 22.28 6.32 -7.01
CA VAL A 363 21.93 4.98 -6.55
C VAL A 363 21.15 5.05 -5.23
N VAL A 364 19.99 4.42 -5.17
CA VAL A 364 19.25 4.17 -3.93
C VAL A 364 19.94 3.00 -3.19
N PRO A 365 20.22 3.11 -1.88
CA PRO A 365 20.93 2.06 -1.14
C PRO A 365 20.23 0.69 -1.19
N TYR A 366 20.97 -0.39 -1.42
CA TYR A 366 20.41 -1.73 -1.62
C TYR A 366 21.28 -2.82 -1.00
N ASN A 367 20.68 -3.98 -0.74
CA ASN A 367 21.42 -5.21 -0.46
C ASN A 367 21.55 -6.05 -1.76
N PRO A 368 22.75 -6.47 -2.18
CA PRO A 368 22.95 -7.20 -3.45
C PRO A 368 22.16 -8.50 -3.56
N PHE A 369 22.09 -9.28 -2.48
CA PHE A 369 21.39 -10.56 -2.47
C PHE A 369 19.88 -10.36 -2.66
N LEU A 370 19.27 -9.47 -1.86
CA LEU A 370 17.84 -9.19 -1.94
C LEU A 370 17.46 -8.60 -3.30
N LEU A 371 18.26 -7.67 -3.83
CA LEU A 371 18.00 -7.08 -5.15
C LEU A 371 18.00 -8.14 -6.26
N LEU A 372 18.98 -9.05 -6.26
CA LEU A 372 19.08 -10.10 -7.27
C LEU A 372 17.99 -11.15 -7.13
N LYS A 373 17.64 -11.54 -5.90
CA LYS A 373 16.63 -12.56 -5.63
C LYS A 373 15.22 -12.08 -5.98
N TYR A 374 14.88 -10.85 -5.63
CA TYR A 374 13.53 -10.31 -5.82
C TYR A 374 13.34 -9.57 -7.14
N ASP A 375 14.40 -9.22 -7.89
CA ASP A 375 14.35 -8.45 -9.15
C ASP A 375 13.34 -7.29 -9.07
N CYS A 376 13.41 -6.48 -8.02
CA CYS A 376 12.54 -5.33 -7.82
C CYS A 376 13.28 -4.22 -7.07
N HIS A 377 12.62 -3.07 -6.90
CA HIS A 377 13.15 -2.00 -6.06
C HIS A 377 13.11 -2.42 -4.58
N VAL A 378 14.29 -2.68 -4.02
CA VAL A 378 14.52 -3.00 -2.59
C VAL A 378 15.49 -1.99 -2.00
N ASN A 379 14.97 -1.02 -1.25
CA ASN A 379 15.78 -0.03 -0.55
C ASN A 379 16.09 -0.51 0.87
N ILE A 380 17.36 -0.49 1.26
CA ILE A 380 17.82 -0.84 2.61
C ILE A 380 18.51 0.36 3.21
N GLU A 381 17.98 0.86 4.32
CA GLU A 381 18.54 1.98 5.06
C GLU A 381 18.91 1.53 6.48
N ILE A 382 20.13 1.81 6.93
CA ILE A 382 20.51 1.61 8.33
C ILE A 382 19.89 2.73 9.16
N CYS A 383 19.22 2.36 10.23
CA CYS A 383 18.51 3.26 11.13
C CYS A 383 19.24 3.39 12.46
N SER A 384 19.40 4.62 12.90
CA SER A 384 19.98 4.94 14.20
C SER A 384 18.99 5.64 15.14
N SER A 385 17.73 5.82 14.73
CA SER A 385 16.74 6.63 15.44
C SER A 385 15.33 6.03 15.42
N ILE A 386 14.61 6.24 16.52
CA ILE A 386 13.18 5.89 16.69
C ILE A 386 12.25 6.71 15.77
N LYS A 387 12.75 7.77 15.12
CA LYS A 387 11.99 8.56 14.13
C LYS A 387 11.40 7.70 13.01
N CYS A 388 12.02 6.57 12.70
CA CYS A 388 11.53 5.63 11.68
C CYS A 388 10.20 4.99 12.07
N VAL A 389 9.93 4.76 13.36
CA VAL A 389 8.64 4.26 13.85
C VAL A 389 7.53 5.28 13.58
N LYS A 390 7.81 6.57 13.85
CA LYS A 390 6.87 7.66 13.53
C LYS A 390 6.60 7.75 12.02
N TYR A 391 7.57 7.38 11.18
CA TYR A 391 7.39 7.35 9.73
C TYR A 391 6.41 6.25 9.30
N LEU A 392 6.51 5.03 9.84
CA LEU A 392 5.57 3.94 9.54
C LEU A 392 4.13 4.31 9.88
N TYR A 393 3.96 5.01 11.00
CA TYR A 393 2.64 5.43 11.50
C TYR A 393 2.32 6.90 11.23
N LYS A 394 2.93 7.51 10.21
CA LYS A 394 2.70 8.92 9.83
C LYS A 394 1.22 9.27 9.62
N TYR A 395 0.41 8.28 9.24
CA TYR A 395 -1.03 8.45 9.02
C TYR A 395 -1.83 8.73 10.29
N ILE A 396 -1.30 8.39 11.48
CA ILE A 396 -1.88 8.85 12.76
C ILE A 396 -1.93 10.38 12.81
N HIS A 397 -0.96 11.06 12.22
CA HIS A 397 -0.81 12.51 12.29
C HIS A 397 -1.25 13.27 11.03
N LYS A 398 -1.50 12.57 9.92
CA LYS A 398 -1.88 13.22 8.65
C LYS A 398 -3.40 13.44 8.49
N GLY A 399 -4.22 12.70 9.23
CA GLY A 399 -5.66 12.67 8.99
C GLY A 399 -6.03 11.99 7.66
N SER A 400 -7.33 11.90 7.38
CA SER A 400 -7.85 11.39 6.11
C SER A 400 -7.59 12.38 4.97
N ASP A 401 -7.35 11.89 3.75
CA ASP A 401 -7.34 12.74 2.55
C ASP A 401 -8.76 13.32 2.36
N ILE A 402 -8.92 14.64 2.47
CA ILE A 402 -10.20 15.34 2.27
C ILE A 402 -10.16 16.09 0.94
N VAL A 403 -11.26 16.04 0.20
CA VAL A 403 -11.47 16.85 -1.00
C VAL A 403 -12.80 17.57 -0.90
N THR A 404 -12.81 18.87 -1.21
CA THR A 404 -14.05 19.64 -1.37
C THR A 404 -14.50 19.50 -2.82
N MET A 405 -15.74 19.09 -3.04
CA MET A 405 -16.32 18.92 -4.38
C MET A 405 -17.60 19.74 -4.48
N GLU A 406 -17.71 20.51 -5.54
CA GLU A 406 -18.94 21.22 -5.93
C GLU A 406 -19.58 20.46 -7.09
N VAL A 407 -20.87 20.15 -6.96
CA VAL A 407 -21.63 19.47 -8.03
C VAL A 407 -22.35 20.54 -8.82
N HIS A 408 -21.89 20.79 -10.05
CA HIS A 408 -22.61 21.64 -11.00
C HIS A 408 -23.59 20.79 -11.81
N THR A 409 -24.84 21.23 -11.91
CA THR A 409 -25.82 20.68 -12.85
C THR A 409 -25.46 21.13 -14.26
N GLY A 410 -24.81 20.25 -15.02
CA GLY A 410 -24.58 20.41 -16.46
C GLY A 410 -25.07 19.17 -17.20
N ASP A 411 -25.72 19.37 -18.35
CA ASP A 411 -26.41 18.31 -19.13
C ASP A 411 -25.46 17.36 -19.90
N GLU A 412 -24.14 17.43 -19.70
CA GLU A 412 -23.17 16.63 -20.45
C GLU A 412 -22.21 15.88 -19.52
N ILE A 413 -22.18 14.55 -19.68
CA ILE A 413 -21.23 13.65 -19.01
C ILE A 413 -19.94 13.62 -19.84
N ALA A 414 -18.84 14.15 -19.31
CA ALA A 414 -17.49 14.04 -19.90
C ALA A 414 -16.79 12.71 -19.56
#